data_AF-A0A955GGM9-F1
#
_entry.id   AF-A0A955GGM9-F1
#
_cell.length_a   1.000
_cell.length_b   1.000
_cell.length_c   1.000
_cell.angle_alpha   90.00
_cell.angle_beta   90.00
_cell.angle_gamma   90.00
#
_symmetry.space_group_name_H-M   'P 1'
#
loop_
_entity.id
_entity.type
_entity.pdbx_description
1 polymer ?
#
loop_
_entity_poly.entity_id
_entity_poly.type
_entity_poly.pdbx_seq_one_letter_code
_entity_poly.pdbx_strand_id
1 'polypeptide(L)'
;MFKLPDLDYRYDALGKYISKDIMELHHSKHHQIYVDKLNAVIDNSPELNGKNLVDILANLESVPESSRNAIRNFGGGHYNHTLFWLFMSPNGGNQPTGKLADDIKSQFGSFQEFIDKFEAEALAVFGSGWVWL
;
A
#
# COMPACT_ATOMS: atom_id res chain seq x y z
N MET A 1 -17.27 3.88 -6.93
CA MET A 1 -16.37 2.97 -7.64
C MET A 1 -14.94 3.41 -7.42
N PHE A 2 -14.10 2.48 -6.97
CA PHE A 2 -12.67 2.68 -6.78
C PHE A 2 -11.95 2.60 -8.12
N LYS A 3 -10.76 3.21 -8.22
CA LYS A 3 -9.98 3.29 -9.44
C LYS A 3 -8.54 2.92 -9.16
N LEU A 4 -7.88 2.31 -10.14
CA LEU A 4 -6.43 2.21 -10.14
C LEU A 4 -5.86 3.64 -10.20
N PRO A 5 -5.01 4.07 -9.24
CA PRO A 5 -4.39 5.38 -9.31
C PRO A 5 -3.42 5.44 -10.49
N ASP A 6 -3.30 6.60 -11.13
CA ASP A 6 -2.21 6.82 -12.07
C ASP A 6 -0.88 6.94 -11.32
N LEU A 7 0.22 6.51 -11.95
CA LEU A 7 1.56 6.73 -11.38
C LEU A 7 2.07 8.13 -11.76
N ASP A 8 2.60 8.85 -10.77
CA ASP A 8 3.24 10.17 -10.98
C ASP A 8 4.60 10.11 -11.69
N TYR A 9 5.02 8.89 -12.08
CA TYR A 9 6.27 8.62 -12.76
C TYR A 9 6.12 7.44 -13.73
N ARG A 10 7.00 7.39 -14.73
CA ARG A 10 7.00 6.29 -15.72
C ARG A 10 7.38 4.97 -15.06
N TYR A 11 6.94 3.85 -15.65
CA TYR A 11 7.29 2.52 -15.16
C TYR A 11 8.80 2.24 -15.06
N ASP A 12 9.63 2.89 -15.87
CA ASP A 12 11.10 2.73 -15.83
C ASP A 12 11.82 3.76 -14.95
N ALA A 13 11.09 4.68 -14.30
CA ALA A 13 11.67 5.77 -13.52
C ALA A 13 12.45 5.29 -12.30
N LEU A 14 12.11 4.11 -11.77
CA LEU A 14 12.78 3.47 -10.64
C LEU A 14 13.82 2.42 -11.06
N GLY A 15 14.22 2.37 -12.33
CA GLY A 15 15.00 1.28 -12.94
C GLY A 15 16.34 0.92 -12.26
N LYS A 16 16.89 1.80 -11.41
CA LYS A 16 18.07 1.50 -10.57
C LYS A 16 17.77 0.53 -9.42
N TYR A 17 16.50 0.43 -9.01
CA TYR A 17 16.04 -0.27 -7.81
C TYR A 17 14.94 -1.30 -8.13
N ILE A 18 14.02 -0.98 -9.06
CA ILE A 18 12.92 -1.85 -9.48
C ILE A 18 12.83 -1.82 -11.00
N SER A 19 12.81 -3.00 -11.64
CA SER A 19 12.74 -3.09 -13.09
C SER A 19 11.39 -2.60 -13.65
N LYS A 20 11.43 -2.07 -14.88
CA LYS A 20 10.23 -1.60 -15.60
C LYS A 20 9.15 -2.68 -15.68
N ASP A 21 9.54 -3.90 -16.06
CA ASP A 21 8.60 -5.01 -16.28
C ASP A 21 7.86 -5.36 -14.98
N ILE A 22 8.55 -5.32 -13.83
CA ILE A 22 7.93 -5.54 -12.52
C ILE A 22 7.01 -4.38 -12.16
N MET A 23 7.41 -3.12 -12.39
CA MET A 23 6.56 -1.97 -12.14
C MET A 23 5.25 -2.04 -12.96
N GLU A 24 5.35 -2.38 -14.24
CA GLU A 24 4.19 -2.49 -15.13
C GLU A 24 3.28 -3.65 -14.72
N LEU A 25 3.84 -4.82 -14.42
CA LEU A 25 3.07 -5.98 -13.96
C LEU A 25 2.37 -5.71 -12.62
N HIS A 26 3.13 -5.19 -11.64
CA HIS A 26 2.66 -4.97 -10.27
C HIS A 26 1.56 -3.90 -10.22
N HIS A 27 1.67 -2.83 -11.01
CA HIS A 27 0.65 -1.80 -11.09
C HIS A 27 -0.53 -2.21 -11.99
N SER A 28 -0.28 -2.47 -13.28
CA SER A 28 -1.36 -2.63 -14.27
C SER A 28 -2.10 -3.97 -14.20
N LYS A 29 -1.53 -4.97 -13.51
CA LYS A 29 -2.17 -6.29 -13.32
C LYS A 29 -2.49 -6.56 -11.87
N HIS A 30 -1.49 -6.62 -10.98
CA HIS A 30 -1.74 -7.03 -9.59
C HIS A 30 -2.63 -6.01 -8.86
N HIS A 31 -2.29 -4.72 -8.90
CA HIS A 31 -3.13 -3.69 -8.30
C HIS A 31 -4.49 -3.57 -8.98
N GLN A 32 -4.55 -3.67 -10.31
CA GLN A 32 -5.81 -3.65 -11.07
C GLN A 32 -6.77 -4.77 -10.64
N ILE A 33 -6.27 -5.99 -10.40
CA ILE A 33 -7.10 -7.11 -9.92
C ILE A 33 -7.74 -6.79 -8.57
N TYR A 34 -7.00 -6.16 -7.64
CA TYR A 34 -7.57 -5.74 -6.37
C TYR A 34 -8.71 -4.72 -6.56
N VAL A 35 -8.52 -3.74 -7.44
CA VAL A 35 -9.55 -2.74 -7.77
C VAL A 35 -10.79 -3.39 -8.39
N ASP A 36 -10.61 -4.27 -9.38
CA ASP A 36 -11.71 -4.93 -10.08
C ASP A 36 -12.53 -5.82 -9.13
N LYS A 37 -11.84 -6.62 -8.31
CA LYS A 37 -12.49 -7.52 -7.35
C LYS A 37 -13.16 -6.74 -6.21
N LEU A 38 -12.55 -5.65 -5.74
CA LEU A 38 -13.17 -4.77 -4.75
C LEU A 38 -14.47 -4.17 -5.29
N ASN A 39 -14.44 -3.60 -6.50
CA ASN A 39 -15.64 -3.01 -7.11
C ASN A 39 -16.75 -4.05 -7.31
N ALA A 40 -16.43 -5.27 -7.74
CA ALA A 40 -17.41 -6.35 -7.87
C ALA A 40 -18.08 -6.72 -6.54
N VAL A 41 -17.37 -6.61 -5.41
CA VAL A 41 -17.96 -6.84 -4.08
C VAL A 41 -18.86 -5.68 -3.67
N ILE A 42 -18.43 -4.44 -3.94
CA ILE A 42 -19.16 -3.20 -3.62
C ILE A 42 -20.47 -3.11 -4.41
N ASP A 43 -20.48 -3.49 -5.69
CA ASP A 43 -21.69 -3.52 -6.52
C ASP A 43 -22.79 -4.42 -5.94
N ASN A 44 -22.38 -5.47 -5.21
CA ASN A 44 -23.28 -6.41 -4.52
C ASN A 44 -23.52 -6.05 -3.05
N SER A 45 -23.00 -4.91 -2.56
CA SER A 45 -23.08 -4.46 -1.16
C SER A 45 -23.59 -3.01 -1.11
N PRO A 46 -24.90 -2.76 -1.35
CA PRO A 46 -25.45 -1.41 -1.47
C PRO A 46 -25.16 -0.47 -0.29
N GLU A 47 -25.04 -1.00 0.92
CA GLU A 47 -24.70 -0.27 2.15
C GLU A 47 -23.24 0.23 2.21
N LEU A 48 -22.38 -0.23 1.30
CA LEU A 48 -21.00 0.23 1.15
C LEU A 48 -20.84 1.24 0.00
N ASN A 49 -21.86 1.41 -0.84
CA ASN A 49 -21.78 2.31 -1.98
C ASN A 49 -21.54 3.76 -1.54
N GLY A 50 -20.54 4.39 -2.17
CA GLY A 50 -20.17 5.78 -1.91
C GLY A 50 -19.35 6.01 -0.64
N LYS A 51 -19.09 4.99 0.18
CA LYS A 51 -18.20 5.12 1.35
C LYS A 51 -16.73 5.20 0.94
N ASN A 52 -15.94 5.91 1.73
CA ASN A 52 -14.50 5.96 1.57
C ASN A 52 -13.88 4.59 1.94
N LEU A 53 -12.85 4.15 1.21
CA LEU A 53 -12.20 2.86 1.47
C LEU A 53 -11.57 2.78 2.86
N VAL A 54 -10.94 3.85 3.33
CA VAL A 54 -10.31 3.92 4.65
C VAL A 54 -11.37 3.74 5.74
N ASP A 55 -12.52 4.40 5.61
CA ASP A 55 -13.62 4.25 6.58
C ASP A 55 -14.17 2.82 6.60
N ILE A 56 -14.26 2.17 5.43
CA ILE A 56 -14.68 0.76 5.34
C ILE A 56 -13.64 -0.15 6.03
N LEU A 57 -12.35 0.03 5.73
CA LEU A 57 -11.27 -0.80 6.28
C LEU A 57 -11.04 -0.57 7.78
N ALA A 58 -11.25 0.65 8.27
CA ALA A 58 -11.18 0.97 9.69
C ALA A 58 -12.35 0.35 10.49
N ASN A 59 -13.47 0.04 9.83
CA ASN A 59 -14.69 -0.45 10.46
C ASN A 59 -15.17 -1.79 9.85
N LEU A 60 -14.24 -2.72 9.58
CA LEU A 60 -14.55 -4.01 8.93
C LEU A 60 -15.64 -4.83 9.65
N GLU A 61 -15.77 -4.70 10.97
CA GLU A 61 -16.84 -5.38 11.72
C GLU A 61 -18.24 -4.92 11.32
N SER A 62 -18.38 -3.67 10.83
CA SER A 62 -19.64 -3.13 10.31
C SER A 62 -19.96 -3.57 8.88
N VAL A 63 -18.99 -4.16 8.17
CA VAL A 63 -19.19 -4.76 6.85
C VAL A 63 -19.93 -6.09 7.02
N PRO A 64 -20.94 -6.40 6.18
CA PRO A 64 -21.65 -7.67 6.24
C PRO A 64 -20.68 -8.84 6.22
N GLU A 65 -20.94 -9.85 7.04
CA GLU A 65 -20.06 -11.01 7.20
C GLU A 65 -19.77 -11.70 5.87
N SER A 66 -20.76 -11.76 4.97
CA SER A 66 -20.66 -12.38 3.64
C SER A 66 -19.66 -11.68 2.71
N SER A 67 -19.41 -10.37 2.87
CA SER A 67 -18.48 -9.61 2.05
C SER A 67 -17.20 -9.18 2.79
N ARG A 68 -17.17 -9.28 4.13
CA ARG A 68 -16.09 -8.78 4.99
C ARG A 68 -14.70 -9.27 4.58
N ASN A 69 -14.53 -10.58 4.35
CA ASN A 69 -13.23 -11.13 3.96
C ASN A 69 -12.79 -10.64 2.57
N ALA A 70 -13.73 -10.50 1.64
CA ALA A 70 -13.44 -10.01 0.30
C ALA A 70 -13.06 -8.52 0.33
N ILE A 71 -13.79 -7.70 1.11
CA ILE A 71 -13.45 -6.29 1.35
C ILE A 71 -12.09 -6.16 2.04
N ARG A 72 -11.80 -6.95 3.07
CA ARG A 72 -10.50 -6.95 3.74
C ARG A 72 -9.36 -7.23 2.76
N ASN A 73 -9.50 -8.27 1.95
CA ASN A 73 -8.42 -8.72 1.05
C ASN A 73 -8.25 -7.79 -0.16
N PHE A 74 -9.34 -7.49 -0.87
CA PHE A 74 -9.27 -6.68 -2.09
C PHE A 74 -9.18 -5.18 -1.77
N GLY A 75 -9.88 -4.71 -0.74
CA GLY A 75 -9.77 -3.36 -0.23
C GLY A 75 -8.40 -3.09 0.39
N GLY A 76 -7.90 -4.00 1.23
CA GLY A 76 -6.55 -3.91 1.79
C GLY A 76 -5.49 -3.95 0.68
N GLY A 77 -5.66 -4.83 -0.32
CA GLY A 77 -4.79 -4.86 -1.50
C GLY A 77 -4.75 -3.53 -2.24
N HIS A 78 -5.91 -2.94 -2.55
CA HIS A 78 -5.98 -1.64 -3.21
C HIS A 78 -5.36 -0.52 -2.35
N TYR A 79 -5.66 -0.48 -1.05
CA TYR A 79 -5.12 0.53 -0.13
C TYR A 79 -3.59 0.45 -0.04
N ASN A 80 -3.05 -0.75 0.20
CA ASN A 80 -1.62 -0.95 0.40
C ASN A 80 -0.83 -0.56 -0.86
N HIS A 81 -1.28 -0.97 -2.05
CA HIS A 81 -0.58 -0.62 -3.29
C HIS A 81 -0.70 0.87 -3.60
N THR A 82 -1.86 1.50 -3.34
CA THR A 82 -2.02 2.95 -3.52
C THR A 82 -0.99 3.74 -2.71
N LEU A 83 -0.75 3.34 -1.45
CA LEU A 83 0.30 3.94 -0.63
C LEU A 83 1.71 3.60 -1.14
N PHE A 84 1.95 2.34 -1.53
CA PHE A 84 3.25 1.91 -2.04
C PHE A 84 3.73 2.77 -3.23
N TRP A 85 2.85 3.08 -4.17
CA TRP A 85 3.19 3.95 -5.30
C TRP A 85 3.47 5.39 -4.87
N LEU A 86 2.69 5.91 -3.92
CA LEU A 86 2.82 7.27 -3.39
C LEU A 86 4.12 7.49 -2.61
N PHE A 87 4.63 6.46 -1.94
CA PHE A 87 5.82 6.56 -1.09
C PHE A 87 7.14 6.42 -1.85
N MET A 88 7.10 6.12 -3.15
CA MET A 88 8.28 6.01 -3.99
C MET A 88 8.41 7.21 -4.94
N SER A 89 9.65 7.57 -5.27
CA SER A 89 9.95 8.65 -6.20
C SER A 89 11.29 8.40 -6.90
N PRO A 90 11.41 8.72 -8.21
CA PRO A 90 12.69 8.65 -8.91
C PRO A 90 13.76 9.59 -8.34
N ASN A 91 13.35 10.62 -7.58
CA ASN A 91 14.22 11.58 -6.92
C ASN A 91 14.27 11.40 -5.39
N GLY A 92 13.83 10.24 -4.90
CA GLY A 92 13.85 9.88 -3.47
C GLY A 92 15.20 9.33 -2.98
N GLY A 93 15.20 8.71 -1.80
CA GLY A 93 16.36 7.99 -1.24
C GLY A 93 17.26 8.80 -0.29
N ASN A 94 16.89 10.04 0.05
CA ASN A 94 17.60 10.83 1.05
C ASN A 94 17.15 10.46 2.48
N GLN A 95 17.94 10.86 3.48
CA GLN A 95 17.48 10.79 4.87
C GLN A 95 16.23 11.67 5.08
N PRO A 96 15.30 11.27 5.96
CA PRO A 96 14.15 12.07 6.29
C PRO A 96 14.59 13.42 6.86
N THR A 97 13.71 14.42 6.74
CA THR A 97 13.93 15.77 7.29
C THR A 97 12.73 16.21 8.12
N GLY A 98 12.91 17.25 8.93
CA GLY A 98 11.86 17.80 9.78
C GLY A 98 11.36 16.81 10.83
N LYS A 99 10.08 16.93 11.20
CA LYS A 99 9.47 16.18 12.31
C LYS A 99 9.68 14.66 12.19
N LEU A 100 9.59 14.10 10.99
CA LEU A 100 9.79 12.66 10.79
C LEU A 100 11.21 12.21 11.17
N ALA A 101 12.22 13.01 10.85
CA ALA A 101 13.61 12.70 11.21
C ALA A 101 13.82 12.75 12.73
N ASP A 102 13.22 13.75 13.38
CA ASP A 102 13.27 13.89 14.84
C ASP A 102 12.56 12.73 15.55
N ASP A 103 11.38 12.33 15.07
CA ASP A 103 10.62 11.21 15.60
C ASP A 103 11.39 9.89 15.42
N ILE A 104 11.99 9.66 14.24
CA ILE A 104 12.83 8.48 13.98
C ILE A 104 14.03 8.46 14.92
N LYS A 105 14.75 9.57 15.06
CA LYS A 105 15.90 9.65 15.95
C LYS A 105 15.48 9.41 17.41
N SER A 106 14.36 9.97 17.84
CA SER A 106 13.85 9.79 19.20
C SER A 106 13.43 8.34 19.49
N GLN A 107 12.85 7.65 18.51
CA GLN A 107 12.29 6.31 18.69
C GLN A 107 13.31 5.19 18.46
N PHE A 108 14.25 5.39 17.52
CA PHE A 108 15.17 4.36 17.06
C PHE A 108 16.63 4.68 17.35
N GLY A 109 16.95 5.87 17.86
CA GLY A 109 18.32 6.33 18.15
C GLY A 109 18.98 7.04 16.96
N SER A 110 18.87 6.45 15.78
CA SER A 110 19.39 7.01 14.53
C SER A 110 18.59 6.51 13.31
N PHE A 111 18.76 7.19 12.17
CA PHE A 111 18.16 6.72 10.92
C PHE A 111 18.72 5.36 10.48
N GLN A 112 20.02 5.10 10.73
CA GLN A 112 20.62 3.80 10.38
C GLN A 112 20.02 2.67 11.22
N GLU A 113 19.89 2.85 12.53
CA GLU A 113 19.25 1.83 13.40
C GLU A 113 17.79 1.59 13.03
N PHE A 114 17.07 2.62 12.57
CA PHE A 114 15.74 2.44 11.99
C PHE A 114 15.77 1.58 10.72
N ILE A 115 16.68 1.86 9.77
CA ILE A 115 16.81 1.07 8.54
C ILE A 115 17.15 -0.38 8.87
N ASP A 116 18.14 -0.62 9.73
CA ASP A 116 18.55 -1.97 10.11
C ASP A 116 17.37 -2.77 10.72
N LYS A 117 16.57 -2.12 11.57
CA LYS A 117 15.38 -2.74 12.17
C LYS A 117 14.28 -2.97 11.13
N PHE A 118 13.99 -1.98 10.29
CA PHE A 118 12.95 -2.09 9.28
C PHE A 118 13.27 -3.20 8.26
N GLU A 119 14.53 -3.32 7.85
CA GLU A 119 15.01 -4.40 6.99
C GLU A 119 14.91 -5.77 7.67
N ALA A 120 15.29 -5.87 8.94
CA ALA A 120 15.15 -7.12 9.70
C ALA A 120 13.69 -7.59 9.78
N GLU A 121 12.75 -6.68 10.08
CA GLU A 121 11.31 -6.98 10.11
C GLU A 121 10.78 -7.35 8.71
N ALA A 122 11.22 -6.64 7.66
CA ALA A 122 10.85 -6.95 6.28
C ALA A 122 11.28 -8.37 5.87
N LEU A 123 12.50 -8.77 6.22
CA LEU A 123 13.04 -10.10 5.95
C LEU A 123 12.39 -11.20 6.79
N ALA A 124 11.87 -10.86 7.98
CA ALA A 124 11.22 -11.79 8.88
C ALA A 124 9.77 -12.14 8.48
N VAL A 125 9.18 -11.41 7.52
CA VAL A 125 7.84 -11.72 7.00
C VAL A 125 7.86 -13.08 6.31
N PHE A 126 7.30 -14.10 6.96
CA PHE A 126 7.12 -15.42 6.37
C PHE A 126 5.82 -15.48 5.55
N GLY A 127 5.96 -15.76 4.24
CA GLY A 127 4.84 -15.74 3.30
C GLY A 127 4.66 -14.36 2.66
N SER A 128 3.41 -13.99 2.34
CA SER A 128 3.10 -12.69 1.72
C SER A 128 2.68 -11.67 2.78
N GLY A 129 3.27 -10.49 2.76
CA GLY A 129 2.96 -9.43 3.73
C GLY A 129 3.60 -8.09 3.40
N TRP A 130 3.48 -7.18 4.35
CA TRP A 130 3.99 -5.80 4.28
C TRP A 130 4.68 -5.45 5.59
N VAL A 131 5.71 -4.62 5.52
CA VAL A 131 6.34 -3.97 6.67
C VAL A 131 5.93 -2.50 6.66
N TRP A 132 5.67 -1.92 7.83
CA TRP A 132 5.16 -0.55 7.99
C TRP A 132 5.96 0.21 9.05
N LEU A 133 6.08 1.53 8.87
CA LEU A 133 6.49 2.50 9.89
C LEU A 133 5.25 3.26 10.35
#